data_AF-A0A2V8Z7B3-F1
#
_entry.id   AF-A0A2V8Z7B3-F1
#
_cell.length_a   1.000
_cell.length_b   1.000
_cell.length_c   1.000
_cell.angle_alpha   90.00
_cell.angle_beta   90.00
_cell.angle_gamma   90.00
#
_symmetry.space_group_name_H-M   'P 1'
#
loop_
_entity.id
_entity.type
_entity.pdbx_description
1 polymer ?
#
loop_
_entity_poly.entity_id
_entity_poly.type
_entity_poly.pdbx_seq_one_letter_code
_entity_poly.pdbx_strand_id
1 'polypeptide(L)'
;MRPKHNTLTPQELEIMKLVWQRGAATVRDVYEVLLERRKIAYTTVMTMMKILETKGYLKKRRQDRAFLYRPAHPKNQIIGGMIREFIDRVFNGSAEPLLVHLVKSRQLREKDLENIVRMVEESK
;
A
#
# COMPACT_ATOMS: atom_id res chain seq x y z
N MET A 1 0.67 24.63 6.08
CA MET A 1 1.26 23.54 5.28
C MET A 1 0.53 22.25 5.65
N ARG A 2 -0.20 21.63 4.72
CA ARG A 2 -1.04 20.45 5.02
C ARG A 2 -0.11 19.27 5.37
N PRO A 3 -0.32 18.53 6.47
CA PRO A 3 0.53 17.39 6.78
C PRO A 3 0.50 16.42 5.61
N LYS A 4 1.70 15.96 5.18
CA LYS A 4 1.84 14.95 4.13
C LYS A 4 1.24 13.65 4.68
N HIS A 5 -0.05 13.43 4.46
CA HIS A 5 -0.65 12.14 4.75
C HIS A 5 -0.02 11.12 3.82
N ASN A 6 0.73 10.20 4.42
CA ASN A 6 1.34 9.10 3.71
C ASN A 6 0.30 8.05 3.33
N THR A 7 -0.90 8.07 3.92
CA THR A 7 -1.95 7.11 3.57
C THR A 7 -2.26 7.10 2.07
N LEU A 8 -2.25 5.89 1.48
CA LEU A 8 -2.63 5.66 0.08
C LEU A 8 -4.14 5.76 -0.07
N THR A 9 -4.61 6.52 -1.06
CA THR A 9 -6.04 6.48 -1.46
C THR A 9 -6.37 5.12 -2.09
N PRO A 10 -7.66 4.76 -2.24
CA PRO A 10 -8.04 3.50 -2.89
C PRO A 10 -7.45 3.34 -4.30
N GLN A 11 -7.43 4.42 -5.08
CA GLN A 11 -6.88 4.40 -6.45
C GLN A 11 -5.35 4.28 -6.45
N GLU A 12 -4.67 4.99 -5.55
CA GLU A 12 -3.22 4.87 -5.37
C GLU A 12 -2.82 3.45 -4.92
N LEU A 13 -3.59 2.86 -4.00
CA LEU A 13 -3.37 1.49 -3.53
C LEU A 13 -3.60 0.47 -4.63
N GLU A 14 -4.59 0.66 -5.51
CA GLU A 14 -4.81 -0.20 -6.67
C GLU A 14 -3.57 -0.20 -7.58
N ILE A 15 -3.00 0.97 -7.88
CA ILE A 15 -1.76 1.08 -8.67
C ILE A 15 -0.59 0.41 -7.95
N MET A 16 -0.43 0.64 -6.64
CA MET A 16 0.64 0.00 -5.86
C MET A 16 0.53 -1.52 -5.88
N LYS A 17 -0.68 -2.09 -5.82
CA LYS A 17 -0.90 -3.53 -5.95
C LYS A 17 -0.41 -4.07 -7.29
N LEU A 18 -0.69 -3.36 -8.38
CA LEU A 18 -0.21 -3.71 -9.72
C LEU A 18 1.33 -3.66 -9.80
N VAL A 19 1.93 -2.60 -9.28
CA VAL A 19 3.39 -2.45 -9.27
C VAL A 19 4.06 -3.51 -8.40
N TRP A 20 3.50 -3.86 -7.24
CA TRP A 20 4.02 -4.95 -6.39
C TRP A 20 3.93 -6.31 -7.09
N GLN A 21 2.83 -6.58 -7.79
CA GLN A 21 2.64 -7.83 -8.51
C GLN A 21 3.64 -8.00 -9.65
N ARG A 22 3.94 -6.91 -10.38
CA ARG A 22 4.89 -6.95 -11.51
C ARG A 22 6.35 -6.70 -11.13
N GLY A 23 6.62 -6.24 -9.89
CA GLY A 23 7.94 -5.77 -9.46
C GLY A 23 8.33 -4.39 -10.00
N ALA A 24 7.94 -4.09 -11.24
CA ALA A 24 8.00 -2.76 -11.84
C ALA A 24 6.92 -2.60 -12.93
N ALA A 25 6.51 -1.37 -13.24
CA ALA A 25 5.53 -1.09 -14.28
C ALA A 25 5.73 0.31 -14.88
N THR A 26 5.42 0.46 -16.16
CA THR A 26 5.28 1.76 -16.81
C THR A 26 3.87 2.32 -16.60
N VAL A 27 3.66 3.60 -16.95
CA VAL A 27 2.30 4.19 -16.97
C VAL A 27 1.37 3.43 -17.90
N ARG A 28 1.89 2.96 -19.04
CA ARG A 28 1.13 2.18 -20.02
C ARG A 28 0.69 0.84 -19.46
N ASP A 29 1.59 0.12 -18.80
CA ASP A 29 1.28 -1.17 -18.15
C ASP A 29 0.12 -1.03 -17.16
N VAL A 30 0.17 0.00 -16.31
CA VAL A 30 -0.88 0.27 -15.31
C VAL A 30 -2.17 0.70 -16.00
N TYR A 31 -2.08 1.58 -17.01
CA TYR A 31 -3.23 2.07 -17.75
C TYR A 31 -4.01 0.96 -18.44
N GLU A 32 -3.34 0.06 -19.16
CA GLU A 32 -3.98 -1.05 -19.87
C GLU A 32 -4.77 -1.95 -18.91
N VAL A 33 -4.18 -2.31 -17.76
CA VAL A 33 -4.86 -3.13 -16.75
C VAL A 33 -6.06 -2.41 -16.11
N LEU A 34 -5.96 -1.10 -15.87
CA LEU A 34 -7.08 -0.34 -15.31
C LEU A 34 -8.21 -0.13 -16.32
N LEU A 35 -7.86 -0.01 -17.62
CA LEU A 35 -8.82 0.20 -18.70
C LEU A 35 -9.75 -1.02 -18.89
N GLU A 36 -9.26 -2.22 -18.64
CA GLU A 36 -10.07 -3.46 -18.63
C GLU A 36 -11.23 -3.40 -17.62
N ARG A 37 -11.10 -2.60 -16.57
CA ARG A 37 -12.06 -2.53 -15.46
C ARG A 37 -12.93 -1.29 -15.50
N ARG A 38 -12.41 -0.16 -16.01
CA ARG A 38 -13.12 1.11 -16.06
C ARG A 38 -12.55 2.06 -17.11
N LYS A 39 -13.39 2.97 -17.60
CA LYS A 39 -12.91 4.13 -18.38
C LYS A 39 -12.08 5.05 -17.48
N ILE A 40 -10.83 5.27 -17.84
CA ILE A 40 -9.90 6.17 -17.16
C ILE A 40 -9.02 6.85 -18.21
N ALA A 41 -8.62 8.10 -17.98
CA ALA A 41 -7.69 8.78 -18.87
C ALA A 41 -6.24 8.38 -18.56
N TYR A 42 -5.41 8.26 -19.59
CA TYR A 42 -3.97 7.95 -19.45
C TYR A 42 -3.25 8.96 -18.54
N THR A 43 -3.59 10.25 -18.66
CA THR A 43 -3.04 11.34 -17.84
C THR A 43 -3.41 11.22 -16.37
N THR A 44 -4.58 10.64 -16.03
CA THR A 44 -4.96 10.35 -14.65
C THR A 44 -4.03 9.31 -14.05
N VAL A 45 -3.74 8.23 -14.79
CA VAL A 45 -2.78 7.19 -14.35
C VAL A 45 -1.38 7.78 -14.18
N MET A 46 -0.92 8.56 -15.16
CA MET A 46 0.36 9.27 -15.08
C MET A 46 0.44 10.15 -13.83
N THR A 47 -0.61 10.92 -13.55
CA THR A 47 -0.68 11.81 -12.39
C THR A 47 -0.61 11.02 -11.08
N MET A 48 -1.38 9.94 -10.95
CA MET A 48 -1.35 9.09 -9.74
C MET A 48 0.02 8.44 -9.52
N MET A 49 0.68 7.96 -10.59
CA MET A 49 2.04 7.41 -10.47
C MET A 49 3.06 8.48 -10.06
N LYS A 50 2.91 9.72 -10.53
CA LYS A 50 3.74 10.86 -10.09
C LYS A 50 3.46 11.26 -8.63
N ILE A 51 2.21 11.16 -8.17
CA ILE A 51 1.86 11.39 -6.76
C ILE A 51 2.52 10.31 -5.89
N LEU A 52 2.43 9.04 -6.28
CA LEU A 52 3.10 7.94 -5.59
C LEU A 52 4.62 8.09 -5.54
N GLU A 53 5.24 8.59 -6.62
CA GLU A 53 6.65 8.97 -6.65
C GLU A 53 6.94 10.10 -5.65
N THR A 54 6.14 11.17 -5.66
CA THR A 54 6.28 12.33 -4.75
C THR A 54 6.10 11.94 -3.28
N LYS A 55 5.20 10.99 -2.99
CA LYS A 55 4.98 10.42 -1.67
C LYS A 55 6.10 9.45 -1.24
N GLY A 56 7.02 9.10 -2.12
CA GLY A 56 8.13 8.19 -1.84
C GLY A 56 7.74 6.71 -1.86
N TYR A 57 6.60 6.35 -2.44
CA TYR A 57 6.17 4.95 -2.59
C TYR A 57 6.75 4.28 -3.82
N LEU A 58 6.98 5.07 -4.88
CA LEU A 58 7.59 4.62 -6.13
C LEU A 58 8.89 5.35 -6.40
N LYS A 59 9.82 4.66 -7.06
CA LYS A 59 11.00 5.26 -7.68
C LYS A 59 10.88 5.14 -9.18
N LYS A 60 11.12 6.25 -9.88
CA LYS A 60 11.11 6.32 -11.34
C LYS A 60 12.53 6.16 -11.88
N ARG A 61 12.67 5.36 -12.93
CA ARG A 61 13.90 5.26 -13.74
C ARG A 61 13.54 5.39 -15.21
N ARG A 62 14.37 6.11 -15.97
CA ARG A 62 14.22 6.14 -17.44
C ARG A 62 14.68 4.80 -18.02
N GLN A 63 13.84 4.22 -18.88
CA GLN A 63 14.14 3.03 -19.67
C GLN A 63 13.73 3.32 -21.11
N ASP A 64 14.73 3.55 -21.96
CA ASP A 64 14.56 3.97 -23.35
C ASP A 64 13.67 5.23 -23.50
N ARG A 65 12.49 5.04 -24.10
CA ARG A 65 11.48 6.07 -24.37
C ARG A 65 10.40 6.16 -23.29
N ALA A 66 10.44 5.29 -22.28
CA ALA A 66 9.44 5.23 -21.21
C ALA A 66 10.06 5.42 -19.82
N PHE A 67 9.19 5.70 -18.84
CA PHE A 67 9.55 5.68 -17.43
C PHE A 67 9.05 4.39 -16.80
N LEU A 68 9.97 3.65 -16.19
CA LEU A 68 9.68 2.48 -15.39
C LEU A 68 9.59 2.89 -13.91
N TYR A 69 8.52 2.48 -13.24
CA TYR A 69 8.31 2.71 -11.82
C TYR A 69 8.42 1.41 -11.05
N ARG A 70 9.12 1.44 -9.92
CA ARG A 70 9.28 0.30 -8.99
C ARG A 70 8.98 0.73 -7.56
N PRO A 71 8.63 -0.20 -6.66
CA PRO A 71 8.49 0.13 -5.24
C PRO A 71 9.76 0.76 -4.69
N ALA A 72 9.62 1.87 -3.98
CA ALA A 72 10.74 2.55 -3.33
C ALA A 72 11.28 1.75 -2.13
N HIS A 73 10.40 0.98 -1.51
CA HIS A 73 10.58 0.17 -0.30
C HIS A 73 9.89 -1.18 -0.47
N PRO A 74 10.31 -2.23 0.27
CA PRO A 74 9.60 -3.51 0.30
C PRO A 74 8.13 -3.35 0.68
N LYS A 75 7.27 -4.19 0.10
CA LYS A 75 5.81 -4.18 0.34
C LYS A 75 5.48 -4.21 1.84
N ASN A 76 6.14 -5.08 2.62
CA ASN A 76 5.90 -5.21 4.05
C ASN A 76 6.30 -3.95 4.84
N GLN A 77 7.35 -3.25 4.41
CA GLN A 77 7.75 -1.98 5.03
C GLN A 77 6.71 -0.88 4.79
N ILE A 78 6.20 -0.79 3.56
CA ILE A 78 5.16 0.18 3.18
C ILE A 78 3.86 -0.11 3.95
N ILE A 79 3.41 -1.37 3.97
CA ILE A 79 2.22 -1.79 4.69
C ILE A 79 2.37 -1.55 6.19
N GLY A 80 3.50 -1.93 6.79
CA GLY A 80 3.77 -1.69 8.20
C GLY A 80 3.77 -0.20 8.57
N GLY A 81 4.29 0.66 7.68
CA GLY A 81 4.23 2.11 7.84
C GLY A 81 2.79 2.64 7.83
N MET A 82 1.97 2.19 6.87
CA MET A 82 0.54 2.58 6.80
C MET A 82 -0.25 2.11 8.02
N ILE A 83 0.01 0.88 8.51
CA ILE A 83 -0.66 0.35 9.71
C ILE A 83 -0.28 1.17 10.94
N ARG A 84 1.01 1.51 11.12
CA ARG A 84 1.46 2.37 12.23
C ARG A 84 0.79 3.76 12.18
N GLU A 85 0.81 4.43 11.03
CA GLU A 85 0.15 5.74 10.88
C GLU A 85 -1.35 5.65 11.19
N PHE A 86 -2.02 4.56 10.80
CA PHE A 86 -3.42 4.34 11.11
C PHE A 86 -3.66 4.13 12.61
N ILE A 87 -2.84 3.29 13.27
CA ILE A 87 -2.91 3.05 14.72
C ILE A 87 -2.67 4.36 15.49
N ASP A 88 -1.66 5.13 15.11
CA ASP A 88 -1.33 6.40 15.75
C ASP A 88 -2.49 7.40 15.61
N ARG A 89 -3.11 7.47 14.42
CA ARG A 89 -4.18 8.44 14.13
C ARG A 89 -5.55 8.06 14.69
N VAL A 90 -5.87 6.77 14.78
CA VAL A 90 -7.22 6.29 15.13
C VAL A 90 -7.30 5.71 16.54
N PHE A 91 -6.21 5.11 17.03
CA PHE A 91 -6.16 4.42 18.32
C PHE A 91 -5.10 4.99 19.26
N ASN A 92 -4.65 6.23 18.99
CA ASN A 92 -3.68 6.97 19.80
C ASN A 92 -2.41 6.16 20.13
N GLY A 93 -1.94 5.37 19.16
CA GLY A 93 -0.70 4.58 19.28
C GLY A 93 -0.87 3.19 19.89
N SER A 94 -2.08 2.81 20.35
CA SER A 94 -2.33 1.47 20.88
C SER A 94 -2.87 0.52 19.80
N ALA A 95 -2.21 -0.61 19.61
CA ALA A 95 -2.67 -1.67 18.70
C ALA A 95 -3.77 -2.55 19.31
N GLU A 96 -3.94 -2.53 20.64
CA GLU A 96 -4.90 -3.40 21.35
C GLU A 96 -6.36 -3.16 20.91
N PRO A 97 -6.88 -1.93 20.84
CA PRO A 97 -8.25 -1.70 20.38
C PRO A 97 -8.52 -2.22 18.97
N LEU A 98 -7.53 -2.15 18.08
CA LEU A 98 -7.62 -2.73 16.73
C LEU A 98 -7.77 -4.25 16.80
N LEU A 99 -6.93 -4.93 17.58
CA LEU A 99 -6.99 -6.39 17.76
C LEU A 99 -8.34 -6.82 18.35
N VAL A 100 -8.80 -6.13 19.39
CA VAL A 100 -10.13 -6.39 20.00
C VAL A 100 -11.24 -6.24 18.96
N HIS A 101 -11.18 -5.21 18.11
CA HIS A 101 -12.16 -5.03 17.03
C HIS A 101 -12.10 -6.18 16.00
N LEU A 102 -10.91 -6.62 15.58
CA LEU A 102 -10.74 -7.71 14.62
C LEU A 102 -11.30 -9.04 15.16
N VAL A 103 -11.10 -9.32 16.46
CA VAL A 103 -11.68 -10.49 17.13
C VAL A 103 -13.20 -10.38 17.18
N LYS A 104 -13.74 -9.25 17.66
CA LYS A 104 -15.21 -9.05 17.78
C LYS A 104 -15.93 -9.09 16.43
N SER A 105 -15.30 -8.59 15.36
CA SER A 105 -15.86 -8.58 14.00
C SER A 105 -15.69 -9.90 13.24
N ARG A 106 -15.16 -10.95 13.88
CA ARG A 106 -14.88 -12.27 13.27
C ARG A 106 -13.98 -12.19 12.03
N GLN A 107 -13.09 -11.19 11.99
CA GLN A 107 -12.09 -11.06 10.92
C GLN A 107 -10.83 -11.90 11.18
N LEU A 108 -10.69 -12.44 12.39
CA LEU A 108 -9.64 -13.40 12.76
C LEU A 108 -10.26 -14.78 12.99
N ARG A 109 -9.67 -15.79 12.37
CA ARG A 109 -9.97 -17.19 12.68
C ARG A 109 -9.12 -17.65 13.86
N GLU A 110 -9.53 -18.72 14.52
CA GLU A 110 -8.79 -19.33 15.62
C GLU A 110 -7.32 -19.62 15.27
N LYS A 111 -7.09 -20.20 14.08
CA LYS A 111 -5.74 -20.42 13.54
C LYS A 111 -4.92 -19.13 13.38
N ASP A 112 -5.55 -18.01 13.05
CA ASP A 112 -4.85 -16.73 12.90
C ASP A 112 -4.39 -16.23 14.29
N LEU A 113 -5.20 -16.43 15.34
CA LEU A 113 -4.85 -16.11 16.73
C LEU A 113 -3.72 -17.00 17.25
N GLU A 114 -3.78 -18.30 17.03
CA GLU A 114 -2.71 -19.24 17.40
C GLU A 114 -1.37 -18.83 16.78
N ASN A 115 -1.37 -18.47 15.49
CA ASN A 115 -0.16 -18.00 14.81
C ASN A 115 0.38 -16.71 15.44
N ILE A 116 -0.49 -15.75 15.80
CA ILE A 116 -0.09 -14.50 16.45
C ILE A 116 0.52 -14.77 17.82
N VAL A 117 -0.11 -15.61 18.65
CA VAL A 117 0.40 -15.98 19.98
C VAL A 117 1.79 -16.61 19.86
N ARG A 118 1.95 -17.59 18.97
CA ARG A 118 3.26 -18.22 18.72
C ARG A 118 4.32 -17.21 18.30
N MET A 119 3.98 -16.27 17.40
CA MET A 119 4.92 -15.22 16.99
C MET A 119 5.36 -14.31 18.15
N VAL A 120 4.48 -14.03 19.11
CA VAL A 120 4.81 -13.23 20.30
C VAL A 120 5.75 -14.01 21.24
N GLU A 121 5.52 -15.31 21.41
CA GLU A 121 6.39 -16.17 22.22
C GLU A 121 7.79 -16.32 21.61
N GLU A 122 7.89 -16.46 20.28
CA GLU A 122 9.16 -16.53 19.54
C GLU A 122 9.92 -15.19 19.50
N SER A 123 9.24 -14.07 19.79
CA SER A 123 9.84 -12.73 19.81
C SER A 123 10.32 -12.28 21.19
N LYS A 124 10.15 -13.14 22.22
CA LYS A 124 10.72 -12.95 23.57
C LYS A 124 12.13 -13.53 23.65
#